data_AF-A0A7L3S585-F1
#
_entry.id   AF-A0A7L3S585-F1
#
_cell.length_a   1.000
_cell.length_b   1.000
_cell.length_c   1.000
_cell.angle_alpha   90.00
_cell.angle_beta   90.00
_cell.angle_gamma   90.00
#
_symmetry.space_group_name_H-M   'P 1'
#
loop_
_entity.id
_entity.type
_entity.pdbx_description
1 polymer ?
#
loop_
_entity_poly.entity_id
_entity_poly.type
_entity_poly.pdbx_seq_one_letter_code
_entity_poly.pdbx_strand_id
1 'polypeptide(L)'
;VDTVRLITAFGTDDIVQFFKGQRFSKSLFLMRYRAPSDSTDPKIFFTYDLRLDNFAVPLEETKYACTFIPLPMVNQKHHIYKVNLQVVLLGEKTGQNRLTPSVMCTELSFTAF
;
A
#
# COMPACT_ATOMS: atom_id res chain seq x y z
N VAL A 1 17.46 -13.65 0.99
CA VAL A 1 17.77 -12.36 0.33
C VAL A 1 17.23 -11.31 1.26
N ASP A 2 18.12 -10.53 1.86
CA ASP A 2 17.86 -9.99 3.19
C ASP A 2 17.55 -8.48 3.13
N THR A 3 16.66 -8.05 4.02
CA THR A 3 16.33 -6.65 4.23
C THR A 3 17.45 -5.96 4.98
N VAL A 4 17.91 -4.82 4.47
CA VAL A 4 18.95 -3.98 5.09
C VAL A 4 18.30 -2.80 5.80
N ARG A 5 18.79 -2.47 6.99
CA ARG A 5 18.33 -1.30 7.75
C ARG A 5 19.22 -0.10 7.48
N LEU A 6 18.75 0.85 6.69
CA LEU A 6 19.41 2.14 6.49
C LEU A 6 19.20 3.01 7.72
N ILE A 7 20.27 3.59 8.25
CA ILE A 7 20.24 4.58 9.33
C ILE A 7 20.79 5.88 8.75
N THR A 8 20.04 6.96 8.87
CA THR A 8 20.42 8.29 8.40
C THR A 8 20.28 9.30 9.54
N ALA A 9 21.13 10.32 9.54
CA ALA A 9 21.03 11.46 10.42
C ALA A 9 21.36 12.73 9.65
N PHE A 10 20.76 13.86 10.02
CA PHE A 10 21.04 15.15 9.42
C PHE A 10 21.36 16.18 10.51
N GLY A 11 22.36 17.03 10.27
CA GLY A 11 22.64 18.21 11.10
C GLY A 11 22.08 19.46 10.42
N THR A 12 21.70 20.47 11.21
CA THR A 12 21.33 21.80 10.71
C THR A 12 22.56 22.71 10.53
N ASP A 13 23.70 22.33 11.11
CA ASP A 13 24.98 23.03 11.08
C ASP A 13 26.10 22.03 10.68
N ASP A 14 27.36 22.44 10.70
CA ASP A 14 28.54 21.62 10.36
C ASP A 14 28.78 20.42 11.30
N ILE A 15 27.92 20.25 12.32
CA ILE A 15 27.99 19.16 13.30
C ILE A 15 26.78 18.24 13.11
N VAL A 16 27.05 17.00 12.70
CA VAL A 16 26.03 15.96 12.66
C VAL A 16 25.82 15.42 14.07
N GLN A 17 24.72 15.80 14.70
CA GLN A 17 24.37 15.35 16.05
C GLN A 17 23.42 14.16 16.00
N PHE A 18 23.73 13.09 16.74
CA PHE A 18 22.92 11.87 16.80
C PHE A 18 21.82 11.92 17.88
N PHE A 19 21.07 13.02 17.95
CA PHE A 19 19.98 13.18 18.94
C PHE A 19 18.59 12.78 18.40
N LYS A 20 17.64 12.60 19.33
CA LYS A 20 16.25 12.23 19.04
C LYS A 20 15.60 13.33 18.19
N GLY A 21 15.10 12.98 17.00
CA GLY A 21 14.46 13.90 16.06
C GLY A 21 15.26 14.18 14.78
N GLN A 22 16.58 13.97 14.81
CA GLN A 22 17.47 14.16 13.65
C GLN A 22 17.99 12.85 13.05
N ARG A 23 17.59 11.70 13.61
CA ARG A 23 17.95 10.36 13.15
C ARG A 23 16.72 9.61 12.66
N PHE A 24 16.83 8.96 11.50
CA PHE A 24 15.81 8.09 10.95
C PHE A 24 16.39 6.71 10.64
N SER A 25 15.53 5.70 10.66
CA SER A 25 15.87 4.38 10.15
C SER A 25 14.80 3.87 9.20
N LYS A 26 15.21 3.32 8.06
CA LYS A 26 14.32 2.77 7.04
C LYS A 26 14.82 1.40 6.60
N SER A 27 13.94 0.42 6.60
CA SER A 27 14.24 -0.90 6.02
C SER A 27 14.11 -0.83 4.51
N LEU A 28 15.13 -1.31 3.80
CA LEU A 28 15.23 -1.30 2.35
C LEU A 28 15.69 -2.66 1.86
N PHE A 29 15.28 -3.01 0.65
CA PHE A 29 15.77 -4.19 -0.04
C PHE A 29 16.76 -3.74 -1.12
N LEU A 30 18.07 -3.86 -0.84
CA LEU A 30 19.12 -3.33 -1.73
C LEU A 30 19.28 -4.18 -3.00
N MET A 31 19.02 -5.48 -2.92
CA MET A 31 19.15 -6.41 -4.05
C MET A 31 17.86 -6.54 -4.86
N ARG A 32 17.07 -5.46 -4.98
CA ARG A 32 15.82 -5.49 -5.75
C ARG A 32 16.11 -5.55 -7.25
N TYR A 33 16.31 -6.75 -7.78
CA TYR A 33 16.27 -6.97 -9.22
C TYR A 33 14.82 -6.91 -9.70
N ARG A 34 14.55 -6.06 -10.69
CA ARG A 34 13.33 -6.11 -11.52
C ARG A 34 13.79 -6.42 -12.92
N ALA A 35 13.29 -7.50 -13.52
CA ALA A 35 13.56 -7.71 -14.93
C ALA A 35 12.90 -6.58 -15.73
N PRO A 36 13.48 -6.13 -16.86
CA PRO A 36 12.84 -5.13 -17.72
C PRO A 36 11.43 -5.54 -18.17
N SER A 37 11.18 -6.84 -18.32
CA SER A 37 9.87 -7.44 -18.60
C SER A 37 8.85 -7.24 -17.48
N ASP A 38 9.28 -7.09 -16.23
CA ASP A 38 8.41 -6.87 -15.07
C ASP A 38 7.98 -5.40 -14.94
N SER A 39 8.52 -4.53 -15.81
CA SER A 39 8.33 -3.08 -15.77
C SER A 39 7.40 -2.54 -16.87
N THR A 40 6.97 -3.37 -17.81
CA THR A 40 6.11 -2.92 -18.92
C THR A 40 4.71 -3.47 -18.74
N ASP A 41 3.75 -2.58 -18.51
CA ASP A 41 2.34 -2.95 -18.56
C ASP A 41 2.02 -3.49 -19.98
N PRO A 42 1.15 -4.50 -20.12
CA PRO A 42 0.81 -5.05 -21.43
C PRO A 42 0.10 -4.00 -22.29
N LYS A 43 0.10 -4.18 -23.62
CA LYS A 43 -0.49 -3.21 -24.56
C LYS A 43 -1.97 -2.93 -24.30
N ILE A 44 -2.71 -3.93 -23.82
CA ILE A 44 -4.13 -3.82 -23.48
C ILE A 44 -4.31 -4.37 -22.06
N PHE A 45 -4.73 -3.49 -21.16
CA PHE A 45 -5.14 -3.87 -19.81
C PHE A 45 -6.34 -3.05 -19.34
N PHE A 46 -7.03 -3.61 -18.35
CA PHE A 46 -8.12 -2.97 -17.64
C PHE A 46 -7.77 -2.93 -16.16
N THR A 47 -8.21 -1.88 -15.49
CA THR A 47 -8.00 -1.71 -14.05
C THR A 47 -9.34 -1.68 -13.34
N TYR A 48 -9.44 -2.38 -12.22
CA TYR A 48 -10.65 -2.41 -11.40
C TYR A 48 -10.29 -2.21 -9.92
N ASP A 49 -10.96 -1.25 -9.29
CA ASP A 49 -10.81 -0.97 -7.87
C ASP A 49 -11.75 -1.86 -7.06
N LEU A 50 -11.20 -2.79 -6.31
CA LEU A 50 -11.90 -3.51 -5.26
C LEU A 50 -11.90 -2.66 -4.00
N ARG A 51 -13.04 -2.09 -3.63
CA ARG A 51 -13.17 -1.26 -2.44
C ARG A 51 -14.06 -1.92 -1.41
N LEU A 52 -13.60 -1.91 -0.16
CA LEU A 52 -14.43 -2.23 0.98
C LEU A 52 -15.00 -0.93 1.56
N ASP A 53 -16.13 -0.48 1.02
CA ASP A 53 -16.79 0.75 1.45
C ASP A 53 -17.49 0.58 2.81
N ASN A 54 -17.56 1.66 3.58
CA ASN A 54 -18.29 1.75 4.86
C ASN A 54 -17.88 0.70 5.92
N PHE A 55 -16.63 0.23 5.90
CA PHE A 55 -16.12 -0.64 6.96
C PHE A 55 -15.73 0.16 8.19
N ALA A 56 -16.58 0.09 9.22
CA ALA A 56 -16.27 0.62 10.54
C ALA A 56 -15.23 -0.27 11.22
N VAL A 57 -13.98 0.20 11.28
CA VAL A 57 -12.91 -0.48 12.01
C VAL A 57 -13.28 -0.48 13.50
N PRO A 58 -13.48 -1.64 14.13
CA PRO A 58 -13.87 -1.67 15.53
C PRO A 58 -12.74 -1.15 16.43
N LEU A 59 -13.09 -0.66 17.61
CA LEU A 59 -12.12 -0.15 18.61
C LEU A 59 -11.27 -1.25 19.28
N GLU A 60 -11.63 -2.51 19.07
CA GLU A 60 -10.89 -3.67 19.58
C GLU A 60 -9.50 -3.77 18.93
N GLU A 61 -8.52 -4.30 19.68
CA GLU A 61 -7.10 -4.29 19.29
C GLU A 61 -6.81 -5.01 17.96
N THR A 62 -7.55 -6.09 17.66
CA THR A 62 -7.38 -6.86 16.42
C THR A 62 -8.73 -7.34 15.89
N LYS A 63 -9.03 -7.01 14.64
CA LYS A 63 -10.22 -7.50 13.93
C LYS A 63 -9.87 -7.91 12.52
N TYR A 64 -10.43 -9.04 12.09
CA TYR A 64 -10.34 -9.53 10.72
C TYR A 64 -11.68 -9.34 10.04
N ALA A 65 -11.67 -8.88 8.79
CA ALA A 65 -12.85 -8.71 7.97
C ALA A 65 -12.70 -9.50 6.68
N CYS A 66 -13.78 -10.15 6.27
CA CYS A 66 -13.89 -10.81 4.98
C CYS A 66 -15.17 -10.31 4.32
N THR A 67 -15.10 -10.03 3.02
CA THR A 67 -16.26 -9.58 2.24
C THR A 67 -16.25 -10.28 0.89
N PHE A 68 -17.42 -10.38 0.27
CA PHE A 68 -17.56 -10.79 -1.12
C PHE A 68 -17.66 -9.53 -1.98
N ILE A 69 -16.67 -9.30 -2.85
CA ILE A 69 -16.67 -8.16 -3.78
C ILE A 69 -17.08 -8.67 -5.16
N PRO A 70 -18.17 -8.16 -5.76
CA PRO A 70 -18.55 -8.54 -7.10
C PRO A 70 -17.47 -8.08 -8.09
N LEU A 71 -17.00 -9.00 -8.92
CA LEU A 71 -16.11 -8.66 -10.03
C LEU A 71 -16.94 -8.15 -11.21
N PRO A 72 -16.37 -7.29 -12.07
CA PRO A 72 -17.04 -6.85 -13.28
C PRO A 72 -17.38 -8.04 -14.18
N MET A 73 -18.56 -8.02 -14.80
CA MET A 73 -18.93 -9.01 -15.80
C MET A 73 -18.04 -8.83 -17.04
N VAL A 74 -17.30 -9.88 -17.38
CA VAL A 74 -16.39 -9.89 -18.52
C VAL A 74 -16.83 -10.93 -19.54
N ASN A 75 -16.75 -10.58 -20.83
CA ASN A 75 -17.18 -11.45 -21.93
C ASN A 75 -16.14 -12.51 -22.32
N GLN A 76 -14.94 -12.43 -21.75
CA GLN A 76 -13.81 -13.33 -22.04
C GLN A 76 -12.97 -13.53 -20.79
N LYS A 77 -12.09 -14.53 -20.80
CA LYS A 77 -11.19 -14.84 -19.69
C LYS A 77 -10.10 -13.77 -19.60
N HIS A 78 -9.86 -13.30 -18.38
CA HIS A 78 -8.80 -12.33 -18.07
C HIS A 78 -7.80 -12.94 -17.09
N HIS A 79 -6.54 -12.48 -17.17
CA HIS A 79 -5.50 -12.80 -16.20
C HIS A 79 -5.15 -11.55 -15.39
N ILE A 80 -5.14 -11.67 -14.06
CA ILE A 80 -4.59 -10.65 -13.17
C ILE A 80 -3.06 -10.71 -13.30
N TYR A 81 -2.45 -9.62 -13.75
CA TYR A 81 -0.99 -9.53 -13.87
C TYR A 81 -0.36 -8.59 -12.83
N LYS A 82 -1.18 -7.72 -12.21
CA LYS A 82 -0.73 -6.74 -11.22
C LYS A 82 -1.81 -6.50 -10.18
N VAL A 83 -1.37 -6.39 -8.93
CA VAL A 83 -2.20 -6.10 -7.76
C VAL A 83 -1.52 -4.98 -6.98
N ASN A 84 -2.22 -3.86 -6.81
CA ASN A 84 -1.76 -2.75 -5.98
C ASN A 84 -2.64 -2.63 -4.74
N LEU A 85 -2.01 -2.53 -3.58
CA LEU A 85 -2.69 -2.34 -2.31
C LEU A 85 -2.75 -0.85 -2.00
N GLN A 86 -3.95 -0.34 -1.72
CA GLN A 86 -4.19 1.04 -1.33
C GLN A 86 -4.96 1.08 -0.02
N VAL A 87 -4.46 1.85 0.92
CA VAL A 87 -5.14 2.08 2.21
C VAL A 87 -5.56 3.54 2.24
N VAL A 88 -6.86 3.78 2.35
CA VAL A 88 -7.43 5.14 2.41
C VAL A 88 -7.88 5.42 3.84
N LEU A 89 -7.31 6.46 4.45
CA LEU A 89 -7.65 6.93 5.79
C LEU A 89 -8.57 8.17 5.68
N LEU A 90 -9.90 7.99 5.73
CA LEU A 90 -10.91 9.07 5.72
C LEU A 90 -11.14 9.71 7.11
N GLY A 91 -10.18 10.44 7.68
CA GLY A 91 -10.34 10.97 9.05
C GLY A 91 -11.42 12.05 9.20
N GLU A 92 -12.48 11.78 9.98
CA GLU A 92 -13.24 12.84 10.67
C GLU A 92 -12.65 13.01 12.09
N LYS A 93 -12.19 14.22 12.43
CA LYS A 93 -11.63 14.49 13.76
C LYS A 93 -12.74 14.59 14.79
N THR A 94 -13.10 13.48 15.42
CA THR A 94 -13.78 13.51 16.72
C THR A 94 -12.75 13.79 17.82
N GLY A 95 -13.15 14.55 18.85
CA GLY A 95 -12.30 15.22 19.85
C GLY A 95 -11.37 14.36 20.73
N GLN A 96 -11.09 13.13 20.34
CA GLN A 96 -10.24 12.17 21.05
C GLN A 96 -9.01 11.76 20.23
N ASN A 97 -8.28 12.68 19.58
CA ASN A 97 -6.96 12.45 18.96
C ASN A 97 -6.72 11.09 18.24
N ARG A 98 -7.76 10.50 17.65
CA ARG A 98 -7.70 9.17 17.02
C ARG A 98 -8.41 9.25 15.68
N LEU A 99 -7.61 9.25 14.62
CA LEU A 99 -8.07 9.08 13.24
C LEU A 99 -8.72 7.70 13.13
N THR A 100 -10.02 7.63 12.88
CA THR A 100 -10.66 6.42 12.34
C THR A 100 -11.16 6.82 10.98
N PRO A 101 -10.59 6.24 9.89
CA PRO A 101 -11.04 4.94 9.39
C PRO A 101 -10.00 4.22 8.50
N SER A 102 -10.35 3.06 7.94
CA SER A 102 -9.61 2.50 6.82
C SER A 102 -10.53 1.85 5.80
N VAL A 103 -10.71 2.50 4.65
CA VAL A 103 -11.16 1.81 3.44
C VAL A 103 -9.93 1.09 2.88
N MET A 104 -10.00 -0.23 2.79
CA MET A 104 -9.01 -1.02 2.07
C MET A 104 -9.45 -1.07 0.61
N CYS A 105 -8.67 -0.44 -0.26
CA CYS A 105 -8.84 -0.49 -1.70
C CYS A 105 -7.74 -1.37 -2.28
N THR A 106 -8.10 -2.33 -3.11
CA THR A 106 -7.13 -3.11 -3.89
C THR A 106 -7.40 -2.86 -5.36
N GLU A 107 -6.42 -2.31 -6.06
CA GLU A 107 -6.51 -2.11 -7.49
C GLU A 107 -5.98 -3.37 -8.19
N LEU A 108 -6.82 -3.99 -9.01
CA LEU A 108 -6.47 -5.14 -9.82
C LEU A 108 -6.31 -4.72 -11.28
N SER A 109 -5.17 -5.07 -11.89
CA SER A 109 -4.97 -4.89 -13.32
C SER A 109 -5.03 -6.24 -14.04
N PHE A 110 -5.81 -6.28 -15.11
CA PHE A 110 -6.15 -7.46 -15.88
C PHE A 110 -5.75 -7.30 -17.33
N THR A 111 -5.37 -8.39 -17.98
CA THR A 111 -5.21 -8.45 -19.44
C THR A 111 -6.12 -9.51 -20.02
N ALA A 112 -6.70 -9.21 -21.19
CA ALA A 112 -7.58 -10.10 -21.93
C ALA A 112 -6.79 -10.97 -22.90
N PHE A 113 -7.27 -12.19 -23.15
CA PHE A 113 -6.73 -13.12 -24.12
C PHE A 113 -7.75 -13.42 -25.22
#